data_AF-A0A9N7AHY8-F1
#
_entry.id   AF-A0A9N7AHY8-F1
#
_cell.length_a   1.000
_cell.length_b   1.000
_cell.length_c   1.000
_cell.angle_alpha   90.00
_cell.angle_beta   90.00
_cell.angle_gamma   90.00
#
_symmetry.space_group_name_H-M   'P 1'
#
loop_
_entity.id
_entity.type
_entity.pdbx_description
1 polymer ?
#
loop_
_entity_poly.entity_id
_entity_poly.type
_entity_poly.pdbx_seq_one_letter_code
_entity_poly.pdbx_strand_id
1 'polypeptide(L)'
;MRRLTRSELASRVGPRPPSDAFWRRAIDRGEAALGVGADAVDGNDGGNASESDDDDPTEPLDTGDIVDVADHAFVVAGVDRTETGGRIYRIELVADRDGD
;
A
#
# COMPACT_ATOMS: atom_id res chain seq x y z
N MET A 1 -6.32 -9.93 -3.69
CA MET A 1 -5.25 -9.63 -4.67
C MET A 1 -5.78 -8.68 -5.73
N ARG A 2 -5.44 -7.40 -5.61
CA ARG A 2 -5.73 -6.33 -6.57
C ARG A 2 -4.39 -5.74 -7.05
N ARG A 3 -4.38 -5.21 -8.27
CA ARG A 3 -3.25 -4.44 -8.81
C ARG A 3 -3.59 -2.96 -8.68
N LEU A 4 -2.70 -2.19 -8.07
CA LEU A 4 -2.82 -0.75 -7.90
C LEU A 4 -1.68 -0.06 -8.64
N THR A 5 -2.00 0.99 -9.38
CA THR A 5 -0.97 1.91 -9.88
C THR A 5 -0.46 2.83 -8.77
N ARG A 6 0.74 3.41 -8.92
CA ARG A 6 1.27 4.45 -8.01
C ARG A 6 0.26 5.58 -7.72
N SER A 7 -0.52 5.99 -8.73
CA SER A 7 -1.53 7.05 -8.58
C SER A 7 -2.72 6.60 -7.72
N GLU A 8 -3.19 5.36 -7.91
CA GLU A 8 -4.25 4.77 -7.08
C GLU A 8 -3.78 4.54 -5.65
N LEU A 9 -2.54 4.06 -5.49
CA LEU A 9 -1.90 3.96 -4.20
C LEU A 9 -1.92 5.33 -3.53
N ALA A 10 -1.38 6.37 -4.18
CA ALA A 10 -1.35 7.73 -3.64
C ALA A 10 -2.75 8.27 -3.29
N SER A 11 -3.77 7.92 -4.06
CA SER A 11 -5.16 8.26 -3.75
C SER A 11 -5.69 7.56 -2.50
N ARG A 12 -5.22 6.34 -2.19
CA ARG A 12 -5.61 5.57 -0.99
C ARG A 12 -4.76 5.86 0.24
N VAL A 13 -3.47 6.16 0.08
CA VAL A 13 -2.57 6.53 1.19
C VAL A 13 -2.79 7.98 1.68
N GLY A 14 -3.75 8.70 1.09
CA GLY A 14 -4.13 10.04 1.51
C GLY A 14 -3.01 11.09 1.32
N PRO A 15 -3.03 12.19 2.09
CA PRO A 15 -2.28 13.41 1.79
C PRO A 15 -0.74 13.31 1.85
N ARG A 16 -0.19 12.14 2.21
CA ARG A 16 1.26 11.87 2.19
C ARG A 16 1.58 10.70 1.28
N PRO A 17 1.49 10.89 -0.05
CA PRO A 17 1.95 9.88 -0.97
C PRO A 17 3.47 9.65 -0.79
N PRO A 18 3.94 8.40 -0.95
CA PRO A 18 5.37 8.10 -0.90
C PRO A 18 6.13 8.86 -1.99
N SER A 19 7.23 9.48 -1.58
CA SER A 19 8.07 10.31 -2.44
C SER A 19 8.87 9.46 -3.43
N ASP A 20 9.31 10.05 -4.54
CA ASP A 20 10.06 9.33 -5.57
C ASP A 20 11.39 8.75 -5.06
N ALA A 21 12.06 9.46 -4.15
CA ALA A 21 13.27 8.99 -3.50
C ALA A 21 13.04 7.72 -2.67
N PHE A 22 11.85 7.57 -2.08
CA PHE A 22 11.48 6.34 -1.40
C PHE A 22 11.39 5.18 -2.40
N TRP A 23 10.70 5.38 -3.53
CA TRP A 23 10.57 4.37 -4.58
C TRP A 23 11.91 3.96 -5.17
N ARG A 24 12.80 4.92 -5.47
CA ARG A 24 14.16 4.61 -5.95
C ARG A 24 14.94 3.76 -4.96
N ARG A 25 14.81 4.05 -3.66
CA ARG A 25 15.44 3.24 -2.60
C ARG A 25 14.79 1.87 -2.44
N ALA A 26 13.48 1.77 -2.63
CA ALA A 26 12.75 0.51 -2.63
C ALA A 26 13.21 -0.40 -3.77
N ILE A 27 13.39 0.16 -4.97
CA ILE A 27 13.88 -0.55 -6.15
C ILE A 27 15.33 -1.02 -5.93
N ASP A 28 16.21 -0.13 -5.45
CA ASP A 28 17.62 -0.44 -5.18
C ASP A 28 17.80 -1.56 -4.15
N ARG A 29 16.94 -1.57 -3.11
CA ARG A 29 17.00 -2.56 -2.03
C ARG A 29 16.20 -3.84 -2.33
N GLY A 30 15.24 -3.80 -3.26
CA GLY A 30 14.27 -4.86 -3.50
C GLY A 30 13.17 -4.99 -2.44
N GLU A 31 13.18 -4.16 -1.39
CA GLU A 31 12.15 -4.13 -0.35
C GLU A 31 12.02 -2.72 0.24
N ALA A 32 10.81 -2.39 0.71
CA ALA A 32 10.56 -1.14 1.43
C ALA A 32 9.40 -1.25 2.43
N ALA A 33 9.33 -0.28 3.33
CA ALA A 33 8.26 -0.15 4.30
C ALA A 33 7.50 1.15 4.06
N LEU A 34 6.28 1.05 3.56
CA LEU A 34 5.39 2.17 3.29
C LEU A 34 4.61 2.54 4.55
N GLY A 35 5.01 3.65 5.19
CA GLY A 35 4.30 4.20 6.34
C GLY A 35 3.07 5.01 5.92
N VAL A 36 1.92 4.64 6.46
CA VAL A 36 0.60 5.24 6.25
C VAL A 36 0.14 5.83 7.56
N GLY A 37 -0.05 7.14 7.58
CA GLY A 37 -0.52 7.85 8.78
C GLY A 37 -1.95 7.46 9.14
N ALA A 38 -2.32 7.63 10.42
CA ALA A 38 -3.68 7.36 10.89
C ALA A 38 -4.74 8.12 10.07
N ASP A 39 -4.45 9.36 9.63
CA ASP A 39 -5.34 10.16 8.79
C ASP A 39 -5.75 9.48 7.47
N ALA A 40 -4.87 8.65 6.91
CA ALA A 40 -5.13 7.92 5.66
C ALA A 40 -5.85 6.59 5.89
N VAL A 41 -5.71 6.02 7.09
CA VAL A 41 -6.45 4.82 7.51
C VAL A 41 -7.88 5.20 7.92
N ASP A 42 -8.03 6.29 8.67
CA ASP A 42 -9.30 6.83 9.15
C ASP A 42 -10.13 7.47 8.02
N GLY A 43 -9.47 8.11 7.04
CA GLY A 43 -10.14 8.69 5.88
C GLY A 43 -10.80 7.70 4.91
N ASN A 44 -10.50 6.39 5.01
CA ASN A 44 -11.19 5.33 4.27
C ASN A 44 -12.50 4.90 4.95
N ASP A 45 -12.74 5.32 6.21
CA ASP A 45 -13.98 5.08 6.97
C ASP A 45 -15.12 6.07 6.60
N GLY A 46 -14.89 6.90 5.58
CA GLY A 46 -15.74 8.03 5.24
C GLY A 46 -16.94 7.69 4.34
N GLY A 47 -17.97 7.02 4.88
CA GLY A 47 -19.29 7.07 4.24
C GLY A 47 -20.35 6.06 4.70
N ASN A 48 -21.05 6.36 5.80
CA ASN A 48 -22.28 5.70 6.28
C ASN A 48 -22.13 4.24 6.69
N ALA A 49 -21.90 4.02 7.99
CA ALA A 49 -22.33 2.81 8.66
C ALA A 49 -23.87 2.71 8.63
N SER A 50 -24.42 2.26 7.50
CA SER A 50 -25.65 1.47 7.51
C SER A 50 -25.22 0.03 7.71
N GLU A 51 -25.63 -0.51 8.86
CA GLU A 51 -25.59 -1.92 9.20
C GLU A 51 -26.00 -2.77 8.00
N SER A 52 -25.04 -3.43 7.35
CA SER A 52 -25.12 -4.80 6.80
C SER A 52 -23.85 -5.10 5.99
N ASP A 53 -23.37 -6.34 6.13
CA ASP A 53 -22.40 -7.04 5.30
C ASP A 53 -20.90 -6.84 5.62
N ASP A 54 -20.35 -7.87 6.27
CA ASP A 54 -18.97 -8.34 6.13
C ASP A 54 -18.44 -8.14 4.68
N ASP A 55 -17.15 -7.77 4.55
CA ASP A 55 -16.29 -7.86 3.34
C ASP A 55 -15.89 -6.57 2.59
N ASP A 56 -15.94 -5.38 3.20
CA ASP A 56 -15.23 -4.21 2.66
C ASP A 56 -13.83 -4.07 3.29
N PRO A 57 -12.73 -4.02 2.51
CA PRO A 57 -11.40 -3.84 3.06
C PRO A 57 -11.30 -2.47 3.72
N THR A 58 -11.47 -2.46 5.04
CA THR A 58 -11.27 -1.29 5.93
C THR A 58 -9.84 -0.75 5.89
N GLU A 59 -8.91 -1.48 5.27
CA GLU A 59 -7.49 -1.12 5.15
C GLU A 59 -7.17 -0.63 3.72
N PRO A 60 -6.39 0.47 3.58
CA PRO A 60 -6.09 1.07 2.27
C PRO A 60 -5.32 0.14 1.31
N LEU A 61 -4.62 -0.87 1.85
CA LEU A 61 -3.85 -1.88 1.13
C LEU A 61 -4.02 -3.23 1.83
N ASP A 62 -4.14 -4.31 1.06
CA ASP A 62 -4.22 -5.67 1.60
C ASP A 62 -2.93 -6.45 1.35
N THR A 63 -2.65 -7.46 2.18
CA THR A 63 -1.48 -8.32 1.99
C THR A 63 -1.65 -9.16 0.71
N GLY A 64 -0.67 -9.09 -0.19
CA GLY A 64 -0.73 -9.69 -1.52
C GLY A 64 -1.27 -8.78 -2.62
N ASP A 65 -1.61 -7.52 -2.31
CA ASP A 65 -1.81 -6.50 -3.34
C ASP A 65 -0.50 -6.19 -4.06
N ILE A 66 -0.59 -5.89 -5.36
CA ILE A 66 0.55 -5.55 -6.20
C ILE A 66 0.46 -4.07 -6.56
N VAL A 67 1.54 -3.33 -6.35
CA VAL A 67 1.71 -1.91 -6.61
C VAL A 67 2.64 -1.73 -7.79
N ASP A 68 2.11 -1.26 -8.91
CA ASP A 68 2.86 -0.94 -10.12
C ASP A 68 3.47 0.47 -10.00
N VAL A 69 4.82 0.52 -10.01
CA VAL A 69 5.64 1.73 -9.86
C VAL A 69 6.57 1.86 -11.06
N ALA A 70 6.17 2.69 -12.02
CA ALA A 70 6.85 2.81 -13.31
C ALA A 70 6.98 1.43 -13.98
N ASP A 71 8.20 0.93 -14.19
CA ASP A 71 8.47 -0.38 -14.80
C ASP A 71 8.66 -1.52 -13.78
N HIS A 72 8.40 -1.26 -12.49
CA HIS A 72 8.63 -2.21 -11.40
C HIS A 72 7.33 -2.50 -10.65
N ALA A 73 7.07 -3.77 -10.36
CA ALA A 73 5.94 -4.17 -9.53
C ALA A 73 6.41 -4.49 -8.11
N PHE A 74 5.62 -4.10 -7.11
CA PHE A 74 5.89 -4.39 -5.70
C PHE A 74 4.70 -5.12 -5.08
N VAL A 75 4.91 -6.22 -4.39
CA VAL A 75 3.84 -6.93 -3.66
C VAL A 75 3.84 -6.51 -2.20
N VAL A 76 2.67 -6.29 -1.60
CA VAL A 76 2.51 -6.09 -0.17
C VAL A 76 2.74 -7.43 0.53
N ALA A 77 3.87 -7.58 1.18
CA ALA A 77 4.26 -8.79 1.89
C ALA A 77 3.65 -8.87 3.31
N GLY A 78 3.30 -7.73 3.89
CA GLY A 78 2.65 -7.69 5.19
C GLY A 78 2.30 -6.28 5.63
N VAL A 79 1.56 -6.19 6.74
CA VAL A 79 1.12 -4.95 7.35
C VAL A 79 1.36 -4.98 8.86
N ASP A 80 1.99 -3.92 9.37
CA ASP A 80 2.21 -3.68 10.79
C ASP A 80 1.41 -2.47 11.26
N ARG A 81 0.78 -2.56 12.42
CA ARG A 81 0.06 -1.42 13.01
C ARG A 81 0.99 -0.56 13.85
N THR A 82 0.96 0.75 13.62
CA THR A 82 1.71 1.69 14.48
C THR A 82 0.89 2.06 15.71
N GLU A 83 1.58 2.36 16.82
CA GLU A 83 0.96 2.82 18.07
C GLU A 83 0.17 4.13 17.89
N THR A 84 0.56 4.93 16.89
CA THR A 84 -0.10 6.19 16.53
C THR A 84 -1.38 6.02 15.72
N GLY A 85 -1.83 4.78 15.48
CA GLY A 85 -3.03 4.47 14.69
C GLY A 85 -2.78 4.35 13.18
N GLY A 86 -1.53 4.53 12.73
CA GLY A 86 -1.12 4.30 11.35
C GLY A 86 -0.89 2.81 11.01
N ARG A 87 -0.42 2.57 9.80
CA ARG A 87 -0.04 1.26 9.27
C ARG A 87 1.30 1.34 8.56
N ILE A 88 2.12 0.32 8.66
CA ILE A 88 3.37 0.16 7.91
C ILE A 88 3.19 -1.05 7.02
N TYR A 89 3.04 -0.82 5.72
CA TYR A 89 2.96 -1.89 4.74
C TYR A 89 4.36 -2.25 4.27
N ARG A 90 4.78 -3.50 4.50
CA ARG A 90 6.01 -4.02 3.93
C ARG A 90 5.72 -4.42 2.50
N ILE A 91 6.50 -3.86 1.58
CA ILE A 91 6.41 -4.16 0.16
C ILE A 91 7.74 -4.75 -0.32
N GLU A 92 7.65 -5.74 -1.19
CA GLU A 92 8.79 -6.42 -1.78
C GLU A 92 8.72 -6.29 -3.30
N LEU A 93 9.87 -6.02 -3.92
CA LEU A 93 9.96 -5.93 -5.37
C LEU A 93 9.64 -7.30 -5.96
N VAL A 94 8.59 -7.35 -6.76
CA VAL A 94 8.31 -8.49 -7.63
C VAL A 94 9.35 -8.37 -8.74
N ALA A 95 10.47 -9.07 -8.58
CA ALA A 95 11.34 -9.34 -9.70
C ALA A 95 10.46 -10.01 -10.76
N ASP A 96 10.34 -9.37 -11.94
CA ASP A 96 9.82 -10.05 -13.11
C ASP A 96 10.59 -11.36 -13.20
N ARG A 97 9.88 -12.47 -13.40
CA ARG A 97 10.53 -13.75 -13.68
C ARG A 97 11.57 -13.48 -14.76
N ASP A 98 12.85 -13.47 -14.38
CA ASP A 98 13.94 -13.60 -15.33
C ASP A 98 13.52 -14.72 -16.27
N GLY A 99 13.39 -14.36 -17.55
CA GLY A 99 13.00 -15.29 -18.58
C GLY A 99 13.97 -16.48 -18.56
N ASP A 100 13.42 -17.67 -18.42
CA ASP A 100 14.06 -18.92 -18.82
C ASP A 100 13.13 -19.64 -19.82
#